data_AF-A0A519V1L4-F1
#
_entry.id   AF-A0A519V1L4-F1
#
_cell.length_a   1.000
_cell.length_b   1.000
_cell.length_c   1.000
_cell.angle_alpha   90.00
_cell.angle_beta   90.00
_cell.angle_gamma   90.00
#
_symmetry.space_group_name_H-M   'P 1'
#
loop_
_entity.id
_entity.type
_entity.pdbx_description
1 polymer ?
#
loop_
_entity_poly.entity_id
_entity_poly.type
_entity_poly.pdbx_seq_one_letter_code
_entity_poly.pdbx_strand_id
1 'polypeptide(L)'
;RSPRKGRAAQLNHGAAQARGEVLYFLHADSYPPPGFLADLGQALGQGYSSGCYRLAFDHGHWFLRFSAWCTRFPFTFLRFGDQSLFVRRALFADLGGYREDLQVMEDQELVERLRARAPFVVLPRAVTTSARKYLANGVLRLQGIFTLIVLLYWAGVSQDNLVRLYRRLIRQGKL
;
A
#
# COMPACT_ATOMS: atom_id res chain seq x y z
N ARG A 1 21.63 2.15 1.38
CA ARG A 1 20.97 0.84 1.10
C ARG A 1 20.59 0.24 2.45
N SER A 2 19.38 -0.29 2.61
CA SER A 2 18.95 -0.82 3.92
C SER A 2 19.81 -2.01 4.38
N PRO A 3 20.20 -2.07 5.67
CA PRO A 3 20.97 -3.19 6.22
C PRO A 3 20.13 -4.47 6.37
N ARG A 4 18.80 -4.35 6.48
CA ARG A 4 17.88 -5.49 6.61
C ARG A 4 17.09 -5.71 5.32
N LYS A 5 16.88 -6.99 4.98
CA LYS A 5 15.95 -7.40 3.92
C LYS A 5 14.52 -7.38 4.45
N GLY A 6 13.55 -7.28 3.53
CA GLY A 6 12.13 -7.18 3.83
C GLY A 6 11.60 -5.78 3.61
N ARG A 7 10.42 -5.69 3.01
CA ARG A 7 9.81 -4.43 2.59
C ARG A 7 9.59 -3.46 3.75
N ALA A 8 8.96 -3.91 4.83
CA ALA A 8 8.72 -3.10 6.03
C ALA A 8 10.02 -2.47 6.58
N ALA A 9 11.08 -3.27 6.75
CA ALA A 9 12.37 -2.79 7.24
C ALA A 9 13.02 -1.77 6.30
N GLN A 10 12.87 -1.94 4.98
CA GLN A 10 13.36 -0.98 3.99
C GLN A 10 12.58 0.33 4.02
N LEU A 11 11.26 0.28 4.19
CA LEU A 11 10.40 1.46 4.32
C LEU A 11 10.72 2.23 5.61
N ASN A 12 10.88 1.53 6.75
CA ASN A 12 11.30 2.15 8.01
C ASN A 12 12.69 2.79 7.91
N HIS A 13 13.65 2.10 7.31
CA HIS A 13 14.99 2.64 7.11
C HIS A 13 14.99 3.89 6.22
N GLY A 14 14.15 3.93 5.19
CA GLY A 14 13.93 5.12 4.37
C GLY A 14 13.28 6.26 5.16
N ALA A 15 12.25 5.96 5.95
CA ALA A 15 11.56 6.94 6.80
C ALA A 15 12.50 7.58 7.83
N ALA A 16 13.40 6.79 8.44
CA ALA A 16 14.38 7.27 9.40
C ALA A 16 15.41 8.24 8.79
N GLN A 17 15.73 8.09 7.50
CA GLN A 17 16.68 8.96 6.79
C GLN A 17 16.04 10.17 6.11
N ALA A 18 14.75 10.11 5.81
CA ALA A 18 14.02 11.24 5.25
C ALA A 18 14.14 12.45 6.19
N ARG A 19 14.07 13.67 5.65
CA ARG A 19 14.12 14.92 6.45
C ARG A 19 12.82 15.72 6.48
N GLY A 20 11.87 15.41 5.60
CA GLY A 20 10.59 16.12 5.52
C GLY A 20 9.63 15.79 6.66
N GLU A 21 8.75 16.73 7.01
CA GLU A 21 7.72 16.54 8.03
C GLU A 21 6.63 15.54 7.62
N VAL A 22 6.52 15.29 6.31
CA VAL A 22 5.58 14.36 5.70
C VAL A 22 6.38 13.29 4.99
N LEU A 23 6.04 12.03 5.27
CA LEU A 23 6.57 10.87 4.58
C LEU A 23 5.58 10.47 3.49
N TYR A 24 6.09 10.19 2.29
CA TYR A 24 5.30 9.69 1.18
C TYR A 24 5.92 8.39 0.64
N PHE A 25 5.25 7.28 0.89
CA PHE A 25 5.66 5.95 0.47
C PHE A 25 5.05 5.62 -0.88
N LEU A 26 5.91 5.18 -1.80
CA LEU A 26 5.56 4.85 -3.17
C LEU A 26 6.26 3.55 -3.57
N HIS A 27 5.55 2.72 -4.34
CA HIS A 27 6.12 1.51 -4.91
C HIS A 27 7.05 1.84 -6.08
N ALA A 28 8.07 1.02 -6.30
CA ALA A 28 9.11 1.29 -7.30
C ALA A 28 8.58 1.35 -8.75
N ASP A 29 7.43 0.73 -9.01
CA ASP A 29 6.72 0.71 -10.29
C ASP A 29 5.40 1.50 -10.26
N SER A 30 5.31 2.46 -9.33
CA SER A 30 4.17 3.37 -9.18
C SER A 30 4.56 4.82 -9.38
N TYR A 31 3.66 5.60 -9.99
CA TYR A 31 3.87 7.01 -10.28
C TYR A 31 2.72 7.86 -9.70
N PRO A 32 3.02 8.91 -8.92
CA PRO A 32 2.00 9.79 -8.38
C PRO A 32 1.41 10.69 -9.47
N PRO A 33 0.19 11.22 -9.28
CA PRO A 33 -0.41 12.12 -10.24
C PRO A 33 0.39 13.43 -10.34
N PRO A 34 0.36 14.11 -11.50
CA PRO A 34 0.94 15.45 -11.63
C PRO A 34 0.34 16.40 -10.59
N GLY A 35 1.20 17.16 -9.91
CA GLY A 35 0.80 18.10 -8.85
C GLY A 35 0.57 17.46 -7.48
N PHE A 36 0.99 16.20 -7.25
CA PHE A 36 0.73 15.51 -5.98
C PHE A 36 1.18 16.28 -4.74
N LEU A 37 2.28 17.04 -4.80
CA LEU A 37 2.73 17.87 -3.67
C LEU A 37 1.67 18.88 -3.22
N ALA A 38 0.94 19.49 -4.16
CA ALA A 38 -0.13 20.42 -3.86
C ALA A 38 -1.33 19.71 -3.21
N ASP A 39 -1.71 18.54 -3.74
CA ASP A 39 -2.79 17.73 -3.15
C ASP A 39 -2.47 17.32 -1.70
N LEU A 40 -1.21 16.89 -1.43
CA LEU A 40 -0.76 16.54 -0.10
C LEU A 40 -0.79 17.75 0.83
N GLY A 41 -0.28 18.90 0.37
CA GLY A 41 -0.33 20.17 1.10
C GLY A 41 -1.76 20.59 1.46
N GLN A 42 -2.69 20.48 0.51
CA GLN A 42 -4.10 20.77 0.73
C GLN A 42 -4.72 19.82 1.77
N ALA A 43 -4.46 18.52 1.67
CA ALA A 43 -4.97 17.54 2.63
C ALA A 43 -4.47 17.82 4.06
N LEU A 44 -3.18 18.17 4.19
CA LEU A 44 -2.58 18.55 5.47
C LEU A 44 -3.18 19.84 6.02
N GLY A 45 -3.44 20.83 5.16
CA GLY A 45 -4.12 22.09 5.52
C GLY A 45 -5.59 21.90 5.94
N GLN A 46 -6.24 20.84 5.46
CA GLN A 46 -7.57 20.41 5.89
C GLN A 46 -7.57 19.59 7.19
N GLY A 47 -6.40 19.40 7.81
CA GLY A 47 -6.27 18.69 9.09
C GLY A 47 -6.04 17.18 8.98
N TYR A 48 -5.95 16.61 7.77
CA TYR A 48 -5.60 15.20 7.63
C TYR A 48 -4.12 14.97 7.94
N SER A 49 -3.83 13.93 8.73
CA SER A 49 -2.45 13.57 9.08
C SER A 49 -1.94 12.35 8.31
N SER A 50 -2.82 11.65 7.59
CA SER A 50 -2.48 10.53 6.73
C SER A 50 -3.53 10.31 5.66
N GLY A 51 -3.15 9.61 4.59
CA GLY A 51 -4.06 9.23 3.52
C GLY A 51 -3.35 8.53 2.37
N CYS A 52 -4.13 8.18 1.35
CA CYS A 52 -3.63 7.58 0.13
C CYS A 52 -4.29 8.20 -1.10
N TYR A 53 -3.73 7.92 -2.27
CA TYR A 53 -4.45 8.10 -3.53
C TYR A 53 -5.27 6.87 -3.89
N ARG A 54 -6.23 7.07 -4.80
CA ARG A 54 -6.84 5.95 -5.52
C ARG A 54 -5.79 5.23 -6.37
N LEU A 55 -6.10 4.01 -6.79
CA LEU A 55 -5.24 3.25 -7.68
C LEU A 55 -5.68 3.41 -9.13
N ALA A 56 -4.72 3.45 -10.04
CA ALA A 56 -4.89 3.24 -11.47
C ALA A 56 -3.82 2.24 -11.94
N PHE A 57 -4.09 1.57 -13.06
CA PHE A 57 -3.14 0.65 -13.69
C PHE A 57 -2.71 1.20 -15.04
N ASP A 58 -1.46 0.97 -15.43
CA ASP A 58 -0.90 1.30 -16.74
C ASP A 58 -1.46 0.45 -17.91
N HIS A 59 -2.49 -0.36 -17.64
CA HIS A 59 -3.07 -1.30 -18.60
C HIS A 59 -4.60 -1.26 -18.61
N GLY A 60 -5.18 -1.21 -19.81
CA GLY A 60 -6.61 -0.99 -20.06
C GLY A 60 -7.55 -2.18 -19.84
N HIS A 61 -7.30 -3.06 -18.87
CA HIS A 61 -8.17 -4.22 -18.62
C HIS A 61 -9.41 -3.83 -17.81
N TRP A 62 -10.61 -4.22 -18.25
CA TRP A 62 -11.89 -3.83 -17.63
C TRP A 62 -11.95 -4.14 -16.12
N PHE A 63 -11.48 -5.33 -15.72
CA PHE A 63 -11.48 -5.72 -14.31
C PHE A 63 -10.50 -4.92 -13.45
N LEU A 64 -9.34 -4.53 -14.01
CA LEU A 64 -8.39 -3.67 -13.31
C LEU A 64 -8.96 -2.26 -13.15
N ARG A 65 -9.67 -1.74 -14.16
CA ARG A 65 -10.41 -0.46 -14.08
C ARG A 65 -11.51 -0.51 -13.04
N PHE A 66 -12.25 -1.62 -12.95
CA PHE A 66 -13.26 -1.82 -11.91
C PHE A 66 -12.64 -1.88 -10.52
N SER A 67 -11.57 -2.66 -10.34
CA SER A 67 -10.85 -2.77 -9.07
C SER A 67 -10.28 -1.41 -8.63
N ALA A 68 -9.67 -0.67 -9.56
CA ALA A 68 -9.22 0.71 -9.38
C ALA A 68 -10.39 1.64 -8.98
N TRP A 69 -11.54 1.54 -9.66
CA TRP A 69 -12.74 2.33 -9.34
C TRP A 69 -13.21 2.08 -7.91
N CYS A 70 -13.20 0.83 -7.42
CA CYS A 70 -13.57 0.46 -6.06
C CYS A 70 -12.70 1.12 -4.97
N THR A 71 -11.44 1.48 -5.28
CA THR A 71 -10.53 2.11 -4.31
C THR A 71 -10.98 3.50 -3.82
N ARG A 72 -11.99 4.10 -4.46
CA ARG A 72 -12.61 5.36 -4.02
C ARG A 72 -13.33 5.24 -2.67
N PHE A 73 -13.76 4.03 -2.32
CA PHE A 73 -14.59 3.81 -1.15
C PHE A 73 -13.75 3.69 0.12
N PRO A 74 -14.31 4.02 1.29
CA PRO A 74 -13.57 4.06 2.55
C PRO A 74 -13.26 2.65 3.12
N PHE A 75 -13.51 1.56 2.38
CA PHE A 75 -13.36 0.20 2.85
C PHE A 75 -11.92 -0.33 2.69
N THR A 76 -11.32 -0.81 3.77
CA THR A 76 -9.91 -1.28 3.78
C THR A 76 -9.71 -2.54 2.95
N PHE A 77 -10.73 -3.39 2.83
CA PHE A 77 -10.70 -4.57 1.96
C PHE A 77 -10.83 -4.26 0.47
N LEU A 78 -11.04 -3.00 0.08
CA LEU A 78 -10.95 -2.59 -1.33
C LEU A 78 -9.61 -1.95 -1.64
N ARG A 79 -8.71 -1.89 -0.65
CA ARG A 79 -7.44 -1.17 -0.67
C ARG A 79 -6.31 -2.14 -0.39
N PHE A 80 -5.90 -2.86 -1.45
CA PHE A 80 -4.76 -3.77 -1.43
C PHE A 80 -3.66 -3.26 -2.35
N GLY A 81 -2.42 -3.61 -2.02
CA GLY A 81 -1.29 -3.47 -2.93
C GLY A 81 -0.79 -2.04 -3.05
N ASP A 82 -0.39 -1.67 -4.27
CA ASP A 82 0.48 -0.54 -4.60
C ASP A 82 -0.13 0.87 -4.43
N GLN A 83 -1.04 1.04 -3.49
CA GLN A 83 -1.50 2.36 -3.10
C GLN A 83 -0.36 3.11 -2.42
N SER A 84 -0.19 4.38 -2.78
CA SER A 84 0.73 5.23 -2.05
C SER A 84 0.18 5.56 -0.68
N LEU A 85 1.07 5.88 0.26
CA LEU A 85 0.71 6.30 1.60
C LEU A 85 1.44 7.60 1.91
N PHE A 86 0.70 8.65 2.25
CA PHE A 86 1.29 9.81 2.92
C PHE A 86 0.92 9.81 4.39
N VAL A 87 1.85 10.24 5.24
CA VAL A 87 1.65 10.33 6.68
C VAL A 87 2.59 11.38 7.27
N ARG A 88 2.11 12.15 8.26
CA ARG A 88 2.98 13.02 9.05
C ARG A 88 4.02 12.18 9.79
N ARG A 89 5.28 12.57 9.73
CA ARG A 89 6.40 11.88 10.38
C ARG A 89 6.13 11.61 11.86
N ALA A 90 5.60 12.60 12.58
CA ALA A 90 5.28 12.48 14.00
C ALA A 90 4.26 11.35 14.26
N LEU A 91 3.21 11.25 13.45
CA LEU A 91 2.21 10.18 13.56
C LEU A 91 2.80 8.81 13.20
N PHE A 92 3.63 8.74 12.16
CA PHE A 92 4.32 7.50 11.80
C PHE A 92 5.25 7.01 12.93
N ALA A 93 5.97 7.93 13.58
CA ALA A 93 6.85 7.63 14.71
C ALA A 93 6.06 7.25 15.97
N ASP A 94 4.96 7.94 16.29
CA ASP A 94 4.03 7.61 17.40
C ASP A 94 3.51 6.17 17.29
N LEU A 95 3.24 5.73 16.05
CA LEU A 95 2.80 4.38 15.74
C LEU A 95 3.96 3.37 15.66
N GLY A 96 5.23 3.77 15.76
CA GLY A 96 6.36 2.85 15.66
C GLY A 96 6.64 2.33 14.24
N GLY A 97 6.14 3.02 13.20
CA GLY A 97 6.39 2.70 11.80
C GLY A 97 5.75 1.40 11.30
N TYR A 98 6.32 0.83 10.23
CA TYR A 98 5.89 -0.46 9.69
C TYR A 98 6.35 -1.61 10.59
N ARG A 99 5.48 -2.63 10.75
CA ARG A 99 5.83 -3.86 11.45
C ARG A 99 6.78 -4.72 10.63
N GLU A 100 8.02 -4.83 11.07
CA GLU A 100 9.08 -5.56 10.36
C GLU A 100 8.97 -7.09 10.45
N ASP A 101 8.11 -7.60 11.34
CA ASP A 101 7.78 -9.01 11.44
C ASP A 101 6.76 -9.46 10.37
N LEU A 102 6.11 -8.52 9.69
CA LEU A 102 5.20 -8.80 8.58
C LEU A 102 5.95 -8.78 7.25
N GLN A 103 5.90 -9.89 6.52
CA GLN A 103 6.46 -10.01 5.17
C GLN A 103 5.40 -9.75 4.09
N VAL A 104 4.13 -9.96 4.44
CA VAL A 104 2.98 -9.58 3.64
C VAL A 104 2.01 -8.82 4.53
N MET A 105 1.21 -7.94 3.93
CA MET A 105 0.14 -7.18 4.59
C MET A 105 0.62 -6.06 5.52
N GLU A 106 1.91 -5.72 5.48
CA GLU A 106 2.52 -4.65 6.28
C GLU A 106 1.89 -3.27 6.03
N ASP A 107 1.47 -2.97 4.80
CA ASP A 107 0.77 -1.72 4.48
C ASP A 107 -0.62 -1.67 5.09
N GLN A 108 -1.35 -2.78 5.01
CA GLN A 108 -2.71 -2.86 5.51
C GLN A 108 -2.73 -2.68 7.02
N GLU A 109 -1.81 -3.37 7.70
CA GLU A 109 -1.65 -3.27 9.15
C GLU A 109 -1.34 -1.83 9.59
N LEU A 110 -0.44 -1.13 8.89
CA LEU A 110 -0.16 0.28 9.20
C LEU A 110 -1.37 1.18 8.94
N VAL A 111 -2.09 0.97 7.82
CA VAL A 111 -3.29 1.76 7.49
C VAL A 111 -4.41 1.55 8.52
N GLU A 112 -4.58 0.34 9.04
CA GLU A 112 -5.51 0.05 10.14
C GLU A 112 -5.17 0.85 11.39
N ARG A 113 -3.89 0.84 11.81
CA ARG A 113 -3.43 1.64 12.96
C ARG A 113 -3.57 3.14 12.74
N LEU A 114 -3.27 3.63 11.53
CA LEU A 114 -3.45 5.05 11.18
C LEU A 114 -4.92 5.48 11.30
N ARG A 115 -5.84 4.66 10.77
CA ARG A 115 -7.29 4.91 10.82
C ARG A 115 -7.87 4.87 12.22
N ALA A 116 -7.31 4.03 13.10
CA ALA A 116 -7.69 3.99 14.50
C ALA A 116 -7.23 5.24 15.26
N ARG A 117 -6.16 5.90 14.81
CA ARG A 117 -5.53 7.03 15.51
C ARG A 117 -6.03 8.41 15.04
N ALA A 118 -6.32 8.58 13.75
CA ALA A 118 -6.70 9.85 13.15
C ALA A 118 -7.51 9.69 11.86
N PRO A 119 -8.23 10.74 11.40
CA PRO A 119 -8.90 10.73 10.11
C PRO A 119 -7.94 10.41 8.96
N PHE A 120 -8.38 9.52 8.07
CA PHE A 120 -7.62 9.05 6.92
C PHE A 120 -8.34 9.43 5.62
N VAL A 121 -7.68 10.18 4.75
CA VAL A 121 -8.27 10.65 3.49
C VAL A 121 -7.89 9.77 2.29
N VAL A 122 -8.83 9.60 1.36
CA VAL A 122 -8.56 9.04 0.03
C VAL A 122 -8.63 10.18 -0.98
N LEU A 123 -7.48 10.58 -1.51
CA LEU A 123 -7.37 11.66 -2.47
C LEU A 123 -8.01 11.26 -3.81
N PRO A 124 -8.72 12.17 -4.49
CA PRO A 124 -9.57 11.82 -5.63
C PRO A 124 -8.81 11.47 -6.92
N ARG A 125 -7.55 11.90 -7.05
CA ARG A 125 -6.65 11.49 -8.14
C ARG A 125 -6.10 10.09 -7.89
N ALA A 126 -5.33 9.56 -8.83
CA ALA A 126 -4.82 8.21 -8.74
C ALA A 126 -3.29 8.15 -8.89
N VAL A 127 -2.69 7.22 -8.16
CA VAL A 127 -1.35 6.71 -8.45
C VAL A 127 -1.48 5.62 -9.50
N THR A 128 -0.66 5.68 -10.53
CA THR A 128 -0.63 4.66 -11.58
C THR A 128 0.46 3.64 -11.27
N THR A 129 0.08 2.37 -11.09
CA THR A 129 1.01 1.25 -10.89
C THR A 129 1.08 0.33 -12.11
N SER A 130 2.15 -0.45 -12.21
CA SER A 130 2.32 -1.40 -13.30
C SER A 130 1.42 -2.64 -13.17
N ALA A 131 0.67 -2.94 -14.22
CA ALA A 131 -0.14 -4.16 -14.33
C ALA A 131 0.71 -5.41 -14.67
N ARG A 132 2.03 -5.28 -14.84
CA ARG A 132 2.92 -6.38 -15.24
C ARG A 132 2.71 -7.67 -14.43
N LYS A 133 2.53 -7.57 -13.11
CA LYS A 133 2.30 -8.74 -12.24
C LYS A 133 0.98 -9.44 -12.57
N TYR A 134 -0.08 -8.67 -12.82
CA TYR A 134 -1.38 -9.18 -13.26
C TYR A 134 -1.29 -9.82 -14.64
N LEU A 135 -0.54 -9.23 -15.58
CA LEU A 135 -0.35 -9.82 -16.91
C LEU A 135 0.41 -11.14 -16.86
N ALA A 136 1.44 -11.26 -16.01
CA ALA A 136 2.24 -12.48 -15.87
C ALA A 136 1.49 -13.64 -15.18
N ASN A 137 0.51 -13.34 -14.32
CA ASN A 137 -0.20 -14.32 -13.50
C ASN A 137 -1.67 -14.55 -13.91
N GLY A 138 -2.19 -13.74 -14.84
CA GLY A 138 -3.61 -13.68 -15.18
C GLY A 138 -4.38 -12.76 -14.23
N VAL A 139 -5.15 -11.83 -14.79
CA VAL A 139 -5.77 -10.72 -14.03
C VAL A 139 -6.67 -11.24 -12.89
N LEU A 140 -7.65 -12.08 -13.23
CA LEU A 140 -8.62 -12.61 -12.26
C LEU A 140 -7.98 -13.59 -11.28
N ARG A 141 -7.04 -14.42 -11.77
CA ARG A 141 -6.31 -15.38 -10.93
C ARG A 141 -5.50 -14.66 -9.87
N LEU A 142 -4.72 -13.64 -10.25
CA LEU A 142 -3.91 -12.89 -9.28
C LEU A 142 -4.78 -12.15 -8.28
N GLN A 143 -5.90 -11.55 -8.72
CA GLN A 143 -6.82 -10.92 -7.78
C GLN A 143 -7.37 -11.93 -6.77
N GLY A 144 -7.79 -13.12 -7.22
CA GLY A 144 -8.27 -14.18 -6.32
C GLY A 144 -7.21 -14.61 -5.31
N ILE A 145 -5.94 -14.68 -5.72
CA ILE A 145 -4.82 -14.99 -4.81
C ILE A 145 -4.65 -13.89 -3.77
N PHE A 146 -4.67 -12.60 -4.15
CA PHE A 146 -4.59 -11.50 -3.18
C PHE A 146 -5.77 -11.52 -2.21
N THR A 147 -6.99 -11.72 -2.70
CA THR A 147 -8.17 -11.86 -1.83
C THR A 147 -8.00 -13.02 -0.84
N LEU A 148 -7.52 -14.18 -1.29
CA LEU A 148 -7.26 -15.33 -0.41
C LEU A 148 -6.24 -14.99 0.67
N ILE A 149 -5.13 -14.34 0.32
CA ILE A 149 -4.08 -13.97 1.28
C ILE A 149 -4.63 -13.03 2.36
N VAL A 150 -5.47 -12.07 1.96
CA VAL A 150 -6.12 -11.14 2.89
C VAL A 150 -7.04 -11.89 3.85
N LEU A 151 -7.89 -12.77 3.33
CA LEU A 151 -8.82 -13.54 4.16
C LEU A 151 -8.07 -14.42 5.17
N LEU A 152 -6.98 -15.06 4.75
CA LEU A 152 -6.15 -15.87 5.63
C LEU A 152 -5.41 -15.02 6.67
N TYR A 153 -4.95 -13.83 6.30
CA TYR A 153 -4.35 -12.88 7.24
C TYR A 153 -5.34 -12.48 8.34
N TRP A 154 -6.57 -12.13 7.96
CA TRP A 154 -7.63 -11.82 8.92
C TRP A 154 -8.09 -13.02 9.75
N ALA A 155 -7.98 -14.24 9.21
CA ALA A 155 -8.18 -15.47 9.97
C ALA A 155 -7.03 -15.81 10.94
N GLY A 156 -5.99 -14.96 11.02
CA GLY A 156 -4.87 -15.15 11.94
C GLY A 156 -3.82 -16.17 11.48
N VAL A 157 -3.79 -16.52 10.19
CA VAL A 157 -2.78 -17.44 9.64
C VAL A 157 -1.40 -16.80 9.75
N SER A 158 -0.41 -17.59 10.18
CA SER A 158 0.95 -17.10 10.38
C SER A 158 1.59 -16.54 9.11
N GLN A 159 2.46 -15.53 9.28
CA GLN A 159 3.20 -14.90 8.18
C GLN A 159 3.99 -15.91 7.34
N ASP A 160 4.61 -16.90 7.97
CA ASP A 160 5.33 -17.97 7.27
C ASP A 160 4.43 -18.76 6.30
N ASN A 161 3.20 -19.07 6.72
CA ASN A 161 2.23 -19.75 5.88
C ASN A 161 1.75 -18.86 4.73
N LEU A 162 1.46 -17.58 5.01
CA LEU A 162 1.05 -16.61 3.99
C LEU A 162 2.14 -16.40 2.93
N VAL A 163 3.40 -16.28 3.36
CA VAL A 163 4.57 -16.13 2.50
C VAL A 163 4.79 -17.38 1.65
N ARG A 164 4.70 -18.58 2.23
CA ARG A 164 4.77 -19.84 1.48
C ARG A 164 3.69 -19.90 0.40
N LEU A 165 2.46 -19.53 0.75
CA LEU A 165 1.34 -19.49 -0.19
C LEU A 165 1.56 -18.46 -1.31
N TYR A 166 2.00 -17.25 -0.96
CA TYR A 166 2.33 -16.17 -1.90
C TYR A 166 3.36 -16.65 -2.93
N ARG A 167 4.49 -17.21 -2.46
CA ARG A 167 5.56 -17.72 -3.32
C ARG A 167 5.12 -18.89 -4.19
N ARG A 168 4.23 -19.75 -3.69
CA ARG A 168 3.71 -20.90 -4.44
C ARG A 168 2.76 -20.48 -5.56
N LEU A 169 1.90 -19.49 -5.30
CA LEU A 169 0.81 -19.15 -6.21
C LEU A 169 1.15 -18.03 -7.20
N ILE A 170 2.09 -17.15 -6.87
CA ILE A 170 2.44 -15.96 -7.66
C ILE A 170 3.80 -16.13 -8.32
N ARG A 171 3.81 -16.11 -9.65
CA ARG A 171 5.02 -16.03 -10.47
C ARG A 171 5.68 -14.66 -10.30
N GLN A 172 7.01 -14.65 -10.14
CA GLN A 172 7.82 -13.44 -9.92
C GLN A 172 7.50 -12.68 -8.62
N GLY A 173 7.01 -13.38 -7.61
CA GLY A 173 6.76 -12.81 -6.29
C GLY A 173 8.04 -12.40 -5.56
N LYS A 174 8.54 -11.19 -5.79
CA LYS A 174 9.54 -10.56 -4.92
C LYS A 174 8.84 -10.14 -3.62
N LEU A 175 9.24 -10.76 -2.51
CA LEU A 175 8.96 -10.35 -1.14
C LEU A 175 10.22 -9.73 -0.55
#